data_AF-A0A8D0NBC2-F1
#
_entry.id   AF-A0A8D0NBC2-F1
#
_cell.length_a   1.000
_cell.length_b   1.000
_cell.length_c   1.000
_cell.angle_alpha   90.00
_cell.angle_beta   90.00
_cell.angle_gamma   90.00
#
_symmetry.space_group_name_H-M   'P 1'
#
loop_
_entity.id
_entity.type
_entity.pdbx_description
1 polymer ?
#
loop_
_entity_poly.entity_id
_entity_poly.type
_entity_poly.pdbx_seq_one_letter_code
_entity_poly.pdbx_strand_id
1 'polypeptide(L)'
;AAAGASPWARARPRRRRRRRRRLQQGGTVSQLWIYPVKSCKGVPVSEAECTALGLRRGHLRDRFWLVINKEGNMVTARQEPRLVLISPTCEGDTLTLSAAYTEDLQLPIKTPTTNAVHNCRVQGLQIQGRDCGEAAAQWITSFLKTQPYRLVHFEPHMSPRNSHQIEHLFRPTDQVAYSDASPFLILSEASLADLNSRLEKKVKAANFRPNIVISGCDVYAEDSWDELLIGDVELKRVMACYSYRLCDPSEEKLYGKSPFFGQYFVLENPGTIQVGDPVYLLGQE
;
A
#
# COMPACT_ATOMS: atom_id res chain seq x y z
N ALA A 1 5.60 -27.64 62.71
CA ALA A 1 4.33 -27.11 62.19
C ALA A 1 4.45 -25.61 61.99
N ALA A 2 4.66 -25.17 60.76
CA ALA A 2 4.53 -23.76 60.37
C ALA A 2 4.12 -23.78 58.89
N ALA A 3 2.87 -23.42 58.62
CA ALA A 3 2.35 -23.28 57.26
C ALA A 3 1.64 -21.94 57.18
N GLY A 4 2.34 -20.96 56.59
CA GLY A 4 1.72 -19.71 56.13
C GLY A 4 1.06 -19.96 54.78
N ALA A 5 -0.18 -19.50 54.61
CA ALA A 5 -0.90 -19.51 53.35
C ALA A 5 -1.44 -18.11 53.04
N SER A 6 -0.90 -17.49 51.99
CA SER A 6 -1.39 -16.25 51.38
C SER A 6 -2.66 -16.50 50.55
N PRO A 7 -3.66 -15.61 50.54
CA PRO A 7 -4.78 -15.71 49.62
C PRO A 7 -4.46 -15.00 48.30
N TRP A 8 -4.25 -15.79 47.24
CA TRP A 8 -4.25 -15.32 45.86
C TRP A 8 -5.69 -15.10 45.38
N ALA A 9 -6.18 -13.86 45.41
CA ALA A 9 -7.38 -13.48 44.69
C ALA A 9 -7.04 -13.26 43.20
N ARG A 10 -7.41 -14.22 42.35
CA ARG A 10 -7.25 -14.13 40.88
C ARG A 10 -8.14 -13.00 40.35
N ALA A 11 -7.54 -11.90 39.92
CA ALA A 11 -8.20 -10.87 39.15
C ALA A 11 -8.65 -11.44 37.79
N ARG A 12 -9.96 -11.51 37.55
CA ARG A 12 -10.51 -11.82 36.22
C ARG A 12 -10.26 -10.64 35.28
N PRO A 13 -9.91 -10.85 34.00
CA PRO A 13 -9.74 -9.75 33.07
C PRO A 13 -11.09 -9.06 32.85
N ARG A 14 -11.13 -7.74 33.06
CA ARG A 14 -12.26 -6.89 32.67
C ARG A 14 -12.44 -6.98 31.15
N ARG A 15 -13.35 -7.84 30.68
CA ARG A 15 -13.92 -7.72 29.33
C ARG A 15 -14.54 -6.33 29.24
N ARG A 16 -13.88 -5.40 28.55
CA ARG A 16 -14.47 -4.13 28.12
C ARG A 16 -15.72 -4.51 27.31
N ARG A 17 -16.90 -4.33 27.90
CA ARG A 17 -18.16 -4.30 27.17
C ARG A 17 -18.07 -3.10 26.23
N ARG A 18 -17.57 -3.28 24.99
CA ARG A 18 -17.80 -2.33 23.90
C ARG A 18 -19.33 -2.21 23.80
N ARG A 19 -19.89 -1.07 24.22
CA ARG A 19 -21.27 -0.68 23.89
C ARG A 19 -21.44 -0.96 22.40
N ARG A 20 -22.47 -1.71 22.01
CA ARG A 20 -22.84 -1.86 20.59
C ARG A 20 -23.20 -0.47 20.05
N ARG A 21 -22.19 0.33 19.67
CA ARG A 21 -22.40 1.50 18.83
C ARG A 21 -23.02 0.98 17.54
N ARG A 22 -24.12 1.57 17.12
CA ARG A 22 -24.76 1.23 15.85
C ARG A 22 -23.77 1.66 14.78
N LEU A 23 -23.09 0.71 14.16
CA LEU A 23 -22.10 0.99 13.13
C LEU A 23 -22.82 1.62 11.93
N GLN A 24 -22.38 2.81 11.52
CA GLN A 24 -22.85 3.45 10.30
C GLN A 24 -22.05 2.89 9.13
N GLN A 25 -22.74 2.30 8.16
CA GLN A 25 -22.10 1.88 6.92
C GLN A 25 -21.79 3.14 6.09
N GLY A 26 -20.51 3.37 5.82
CA GLY A 26 -20.03 4.48 4.99
C GLY A 26 -19.81 4.11 3.53
N GLY A 27 -19.82 2.82 3.18
CA GLY A 27 -19.65 2.35 1.81
C GLY A 27 -19.49 0.83 1.72
N THR A 28 -18.97 0.36 0.58
CA THR A 28 -18.64 -1.05 0.30
C THR A 28 -17.31 -1.12 -0.47
N VAL A 29 -16.44 -2.09 -0.15
CA VAL A 29 -15.21 -2.32 -0.91
C VAL A 29 -15.56 -2.75 -2.33
N SER A 30 -15.20 -1.94 -3.34
CA SER A 30 -15.48 -2.25 -4.74
C SER A 30 -14.29 -2.84 -5.48
N GLN A 31 -13.06 -2.47 -5.11
CA GLN A 31 -11.84 -2.99 -5.74
C GLN A 31 -10.70 -3.08 -4.72
N LEU A 32 -9.87 -4.12 -4.88
CA LEU A 32 -8.61 -4.26 -4.17
C LEU A 32 -7.46 -4.40 -5.18
N TRP A 33 -6.38 -3.68 -4.94
CA TRP A 33 -5.21 -3.63 -5.81
C TRP A 33 -3.92 -3.77 -5.01
N ILE A 34 -3.07 -4.68 -5.46
CA ILE A 34 -1.69 -4.82 -4.99
C ILE A 34 -0.77 -4.37 -6.11
N TYR A 35 0.28 -3.62 -5.82
CA TYR A 35 1.29 -3.20 -6.80
C TYR A 35 2.63 -3.79 -6.39
N PRO A 36 2.93 -5.06 -6.75
CA PRO A 36 4.07 -5.79 -6.21
C PRO A 36 5.40 -5.09 -6.49
N VAL A 37 5.59 -4.62 -7.73
CA VAL A 37 6.76 -3.84 -8.14
C VAL A 37 6.41 -2.36 -8.13
N LYS A 38 7.22 -1.54 -7.44
CA LYS A 38 7.03 -0.08 -7.39
C LYS A 38 6.96 0.47 -8.81
N SER A 39 5.93 1.29 -9.05
CA SER A 39 5.64 1.94 -10.34
C SER A 39 5.20 1.03 -11.51
N CYS A 40 5.14 -0.29 -11.33
CA CYS A 40 4.58 -1.20 -12.34
C CYS A 40 3.05 -1.33 -12.23
N LYS A 41 2.45 -2.11 -13.13
CA LYS A 41 1.01 -2.36 -13.18
C LYS A 41 0.51 -3.01 -11.89
N GLY A 42 -0.71 -2.65 -11.48
CA GLY A 42 -1.38 -3.26 -10.34
C GLY A 42 -2.01 -4.60 -10.68
N VAL A 43 -2.11 -5.46 -9.68
CA VAL A 43 -2.77 -6.75 -9.70
C VAL A 43 -4.11 -6.61 -8.97
N PRO A 44 -5.25 -6.73 -9.67
CA PRO A 44 -6.55 -6.75 -9.01
C PRO A 44 -6.72 -8.07 -8.25
N VAL A 45 -7.26 -8.00 -7.04
CA VAL A 45 -7.54 -9.18 -6.20
C VAL A 45 -8.96 -9.08 -5.64
N SER A 46 -9.58 -10.23 -5.38
CA SER A 46 -10.92 -10.30 -4.75
C SER A 46 -10.87 -10.25 -3.22
N GLU A 47 -9.74 -10.61 -2.63
CA GLU A 47 -9.48 -10.59 -1.18
C GLU A 47 -7.98 -10.34 -0.96
N ALA A 48 -7.65 -9.73 0.17
CA ALA A 48 -6.28 -9.47 0.60
C ALA A 48 -6.19 -9.36 2.13
N GLU A 49 -5.07 -9.82 2.68
CA GLU A 49 -4.68 -9.59 4.07
C GLU A 49 -4.17 -8.15 4.22
N CYS A 50 -4.65 -7.44 5.24
CA CYS A 50 -4.14 -6.14 5.65
C CYS A 50 -3.00 -6.33 6.65
N THR A 51 -1.77 -6.05 6.22
CA THR A 51 -0.57 -6.11 7.07
C THR A 51 -0.08 -4.71 7.41
N ALA A 52 0.77 -4.58 8.45
CA ALA A 52 1.34 -3.28 8.81
C ALA A 52 2.12 -2.60 7.66
N LEU A 53 2.59 -3.37 6.68
CA LEU A 53 3.33 -2.89 5.50
C LEU A 53 2.45 -2.76 4.24
N GLY A 54 1.13 -2.93 4.35
CA GLY A 54 0.18 -2.85 3.23
C GLY A 54 -0.51 -4.19 2.92
N LEU A 55 -1.21 -4.24 1.78
CA LEU A 55 -1.95 -5.42 1.34
C LEU A 55 -1.03 -6.59 0.97
N ARG A 56 -1.50 -7.81 1.27
CA ARG A 56 -0.87 -9.08 0.88
C ARG A 56 -1.90 -10.06 0.34
N ARG A 57 -1.56 -10.79 -0.72
CA ARG A 57 -2.30 -11.98 -1.18
C ARG A 57 -1.31 -13.08 -1.53
N GLY A 58 -1.25 -14.12 -0.69
CA GLY A 58 -0.22 -15.15 -0.80
C GLY A 58 1.18 -14.52 -0.73
N HIS A 59 1.96 -14.71 -1.80
CA HIS A 59 3.29 -14.13 -1.92
C HIS A 59 3.32 -12.69 -2.46
N LEU A 60 2.24 -12.21 -3.06
CA LEU A 60 2.16 -10.82 -3.52
C LEU A 60 2.02 -9.89 -2.33
N ARG A 61 2.97 -8.98 -2.18
CA ARG A 61 2.94 -7.91 -1.18
C ARG A 61 3.12 -6.56 -1.84
N ASP A 62 2.45 -5.57 -1.30
CA ASP A 62 2.36 -4.27 -1.91
C ASP A 62 3.68 -3.49 -1.89
N ARG A 63 4.23 -3.19 -3.08
CA ARG A 63 5.54 -2.54 -3.32
C ARG A 63 6.71 -3.22 -2.58
N PHE A 64 6.78 -4.55 -2.68
CA PHE A 64 7.90 -5.36 -2.15
C PHE A 64 9.03 -5.60 -3.16
N TRP A 65 8.85 -5.19 -4.41
CA TRP A 65 9.90 -5.14 -5.41
C TRP A 65 10.16 -3.71 -5.88
N LEU A 66 11.41 -3.42 -6.23
CA LEU A 66 11.87 -2.12 -6.66
C LEU A 66 12.83 -2.24 -7.83
N VAL A 67 12.66 -1.38 -8.83
CA VAL A 67 13.67 -1.18 -9.88
C VAL A 67 14.66 -0.12 -9.38
N ILE A 68 15.95 -0.43 -9.43
CA ILE A 68 17.04 0.46 -9.05
C ILE A 68 18.00 0.69 -10.21
N ASN A 69 18.62 1.86 -10.21
CA ASN A 69 19.73 2.17 -11.10
C ASN A 69 21.07 1.69 -10.51
N LYS A 70 22.17 1.92 -11.25
CA LYS A 70 23.52 1.50 -10.84
C LYS A 70 24.01 2.13 -9.53
N GLU A 71 23.46 3.28 -9.13
CA GLU A 71 23.75 3.93 -7.84
C GLU A 71 22.84 3.45 -6.70
N GLY A 72 21.93 2.50 -6.94
CA GLY A 72 20.96 2.02 -5.95
C GLY A 72 19.76 2.96 -5.75
N ASN A 73 19.60 4.00 -6.57
CA ASN A 73 18.44 4.90 -6.47
C ASN A 73 17.21 4.26 -7.12
N MET A 74 16.03 4.52 -6.52
CA MET A 74 14.76 4.08 -7.10
C MET A 74 14.56 4.62 -8.52
N VAL A 75 14.07 3.76 -9.40
CA VAL A 75 13.53 4.15 -10.71
C VAL A 75 12.01 4.08 -10.61
N THR A 76 11.33 5.18 -10.91
CA THR A 76 9.86 5.28 -10.82
C THR A 76 9.26 5.63 -12.16
N ALA A 77 7.94 5.52 -12.29
CA ALA A 77 7.22 5.91 -13.51
C ALA A 77 7.36 7.40 -13.87
N ARG A 78 7.89 8.25 -12.98
CA ARG A 78 8.23 9.64 -13.30
C ARG A 78 9.47 9.71 -14.20
N GLN A 79 10.44 8.83 -13.98
CA GLN A 79 11.64 8.71 -14.82
C GLN A 79 11.39 7.78 -16.01
N GLU A 80 10.73 6.64 -15.77
CA GLU A 80 10.48 5.60 -16.77
C GLU A 80 8.98 5.27 -16.85
N PRO A 81 8.17 6.08 -17.57
CA PRO A 81 6.72 5.89 -17.64
C PRO A 81 6.30 4.49 -18.12
N ARG A 82 7.13 3.85 -18.94
CA ARG A 82 6.90 2.49 -19.46
C ARG A 82 6.89 1.41 -18.37
N LEU A 83 7.37 1.69 -17.15
CA LEU A 83 7.25 0.75 -16.02
C LEU A 83 5.80 0.30 -15.79
N VAL A 84 4.81 1.20 -15.99
CA VAL A 84 3.39 0.87 -15.80
C VAL A 84 2.86 -0.18 -16.78
N LEU A 85 3.63 -0.49 -17.84
CA LEU A 85 3.32 -1.52 -18.83
C LEU A 85 3.80 -2.91 -18.40
N ILE A 86 4.73 -3.00 -17.44
CA ILE A 86 5.20 -4.25 -16.87
C ILE A 86 4.10 -4.78 -15.93
N SER A 87 3.62 -5.97 -16.22
CA SER A 87 2.55 -6.66 -15.51
C SER A 87 3.16 -7.77 -14.63
N PRO A 88 3.26 -7.56 -13.31
CA PRO A 88 3.64 -8.62 -12.40
C PRO A 88 2.44 -9.52 -12.10
N THR A 89 2.60 -10.83 -12.17
CA THR A 89 1.63 -11.81 -11.65
C THR A 89 2.37 -12.86 -10.83
N CYS A 90 1.64 -13.60 -9.99
CA CYS A 90 2.23 -14.63 -9.16
C CYS A 90 1.32 -15.85 -9.16
N GLU A 91 1.92 -17.00 -9.48
CA GLU A 91 1.29 -18.31 -9.44
C GLU A 91 2.21 -19.26 -8.68
N GLY A 92 1.73 -19.82 -7.57
CA GLY A 92 2.56 -20.63 -6.68
C GLY A 92 3.77 -19.85 -6.16
N ASP A 93 4.96 -20.43 -6.30
CA ASP A 93 6.24 -19.85 -5.89
C ASP A 93 6.94 -19.05 -7.01
N THR A 94 6.24 -18.73 -8.10
CA THR A 94 6.79 -18.04 -9.27
C THR A 94 6.18 -16.65 -9.45
N LEU A 95 7.03 -15.65 -9.58
CA LEU A 95 6.70 -14.30 -10.04
C LEU A 95 6.92 -14.25 -11.56
N THR A 96 5.91 -13.85 -12.32
CA THR A 96 6.01 -13.62 -13.75
C THR A 96 5.97 -12.11 -14.02
N LEU A 97 6.91 -11.62 -14.82
CA LEU A 97 6.90 -10.27 -15.37
C LEU A 97 6.58 -10.35 -16.87
N SER A 98 5.45 -9.79 -17.25
CA SER A 98 5.00 -9.75 -18.64
C SER A 98 4.97 -8.31 -19.16
N ALA A 99 5.33 -8.11 -20.42
CA ALA A 99 5.14 -6.84 -21.12
C ALA A 99 4.88 -7.11 -22.60
N ALA A 100 4.08 -6.24 -23.24
CA ALA A 100 3.70 -6.45 -24.64
C ALA A 100 4.93 -6.58 -25.55
N TYR A 101 4.91 -7.58 -26.44
CA TYR A 101 5.98 -7.88 -27.40
C TYR A 101 7.33 -8.25 -26.76
N THR A 102 7.30 -8.75 -25.52
CA THR A 102 8.48 -9.26 -24.80
C THR A 102 8.13 -10.65 -24.26
N GLU A 103 9.05 -11.61 -24.34
CA GLU A 103 8.87 -12.92 -23.71
C GLU A 103 8.77 -12.77 -22.20
N ASP A 104 7.85 -13.50 -21.59
CA ASP A 104 7.60 -13.40 -20.15
C ASP A 104 8.81 -13.90 -19.34
N LEU A 105 9.20 -13.13 -18.32
CA LEU A 105 10.24 -13.54 -17.40
C LEU A 105 9.62 -14.21 -16.17
N GLN A 106 10.05 -15.43 -15.89
CA GLN A 106 9.70 -16.15 -14.66
C GLN A 106 10.85 -16.08 -13.65
N LEU A 107 10.52 -15.73 -12.41
CA LEU A 107 11.46 -15.61 -11.30
C LEU A 107 10.94 -16.42 -10.10
N PRO A 108 11.82 -17.07 -9.33
CA PRO A 108 11.41 -17.62 -8.04
C PRO A 108 11.10 -16.48 -7.07
N ILE A 109 10.00 -16.58 -6.33
CA ILE A 109 9.63 -15.60 -5.30
C ILE A 109 10.68 -15.57 -4.19
N LYS A 110 11.17 -16.75 -3.82
CA LYS A 110 12.31 -16.89 -2.91
C LYS A 110 13.59 -16.73 -3.71
N THR A 111 14.06 -15.49 -3.80
CA THR A 111 15.34 -15.17 -4.41
C THR A 111 16.47 -15.92 -3.69
N PRO A 112 17.45 -16.49 -4.41
CA PRO A 112 18.59 -17.14 -3.78
C PRO A 112 19.31 -16.21 -2.80
N THR A 113 19.56 -16.69 -1.58
CA THR A 113 20.22 -15.90 -0.53
C THR A 113 21.67 -15.53 -0.86
N THR A 114 22.25 -16.19 -1.87
CA THR A 114 23.57 -15.88 -2.45
C THR A 114 23.57 -14.61 -3.28
N ASN A 115 22.42 -14.13 -3.75
CA ASN A 115 22.34 -12.89 -4.51
C ASN A 115 22.70 -11.70 -3.63
N ALA A 116 23.32 -10.67 -4.21
CA ALA A 116 23.74 -9.49 -3.46
C ALA A 116 22.55 -8.77 -2.79
N VAL A 117 22.80 -8.17 -1.63
CA VAL A 117 21.88 -7.18 -1.04
C VAL A 117 22.41 -5.80 -1.41
N HIS A 118 21.55 -5.00 -2.04
CA HIS A 118 21.86 -3.61 -2.36
C HIS A 118 21.33 -2.68 -1.27
N ASN A 119 22.12 -1.65 -0.95
CA ASN A 119 21.61 -0.50 -0.20
C ASN A 119 20.97 0.47 -1.20
N CYS A 120 19.65 0.54 -1.15
CA CYS A 120 18.84 1.32 -2.07
C CYS A 120 18.41 2.65 -1.43
N ARG A 121 18.04 3.63 -2.26
CA ARG A 121 17.45 4.89 -1.81
C ARG A 121 16.05 5.09 -2.38
N VAL A 122 15.07 5.21 -1.48
CA VAL A 122 13.65 5.45 -1.81
C VAL A 122 13.17 6.68 -1.03
N GLN A 123 12.75 7.72 -1.75
CA GLN A 123 12.34 9.00 -1.16
C GLN A 123 13.42 9.58 -0.22
N GLY A 124 14.68 9.54 -0.64
CA GLY A 124 15.82 10.07 0.14
C GLY A 124 16.34 9.14 1.26
N LEU A 125 15.51 8.20 1.73
CA LEU A 125 15.82 7.26 2.82
C LEU A 125 16.45 5.96 2.31
N GLN A 126 17.33 5.38 3.12
CA GLN A 126 17.99 4.10 2.85
C GLN A 126 17.06 2.93 3.14
N ILE A 127 17.12 1.90 2.30
CA ILE A 127 16.42 0.62 2.49
C ILE A 127 17.15 -0.47 1.70
N GLN A 128 17.15 -1.71 2.21
CA GLN A 128 17.81 -2.82 1.52
C GLN A 128 16.89 -3.51 0.51
N GLY A 129 17.51 -4.20 -0.45
CA GLY A 129 16.81 -5.10 -1.36
C GLY A 129 17.72 -6.19 -1.91
N ARG A 130 17.24 -7.43 -1.93
CA ARG A 130 17.92 -8.59 -2.52
C ARG A 130 17.82 -8.54 -4.03
N ASP A 131 18.95 -8.63 -4.72
CA ASP A 131 19.01 -8.66 -6.19
C ASP A 131 18.25 -9.86 -6.76
N CYS A 132 17.34 -9.64 -7.71
CA CYS A 132 16.53 -10.71 -8.33
C CYS A 132 17.27 -11.46 -9.47
N GLY A 133 18.58 -11.20 -9.65
CA GLY A 133 19.41 -11.91 -10.60
C GLY A 133 19.55 -11.21 -11.96
N GLU A 134 20.47 -11.72 -12.75
CA GLU A 134 20.86 -11.12 -14.02
C GLU A 134 19.77 -11.18 -15.08
N ALA A 135 18.97 -12.26 -15.11
CA ALA A 135 17.83 -12.38 -16.00
C ALA A 135 16.81 -11.24 -15.78
N ALA A 136 16.53 -10.88 -14.53
CA ALA A 136 15.63 -9.77 -14.19
C ALA A 136 16.21 -8.41 -14.61
N ALA A 137 17.50 -8.20 -14.36
CA ALA A 137 18.20 -6.97 -14.75
C ALA A 137 18.19 -6.77 -16.28
N GLN A 138 18.54 -7.82 -17.03
CA GLN A 138 18.55 -7.79 -18.49
C GLN A 138 17.15 -7.58 -19.06
N TRP A 139 16.16 -8.34 -18.58
CA TRP A 139 14.78 -8.23 -19.07
C TRP A 139 14.22 -6.82 -18.92
N ILE A 140 14.37 -6.20 -17.74
CA ILE A 140 13.88 -4.83 -17.48
C ILE A 140 14.64 -3.82 -18.34
N THR A 141 15.97 -3.92 -18.39
CA THR A 141 16.82 -3.01 -19.16
C THR A 141 16.50 -3.09 -20.66
N SER A 142 16.30 -4.29 -21.19
CA SER A 142 15.96 -4.53 -22.59
C SER A 142 14.55 -4.02 -22.94
N PHE A 143 13.54 -4.28 -22.09
CA PHE A 143 12.18 -3.81 -22.32
C PHE A 143 12.07 -2.27 -22.32
N LEU A 144 12.82 -1.63 -21.40
CA LEU A 144 12.82 -0.17 -21.28
C LEU A 144 13.78 0.50 -22.28
N LYS A 145 14.79 -0.22 -22.80
CA LYS A 145 15.86 0.29 -23.67
C LYS A 145 16.69 1.40 -23.00
N THR A 146 17.17 1.13 -21.80
CA THR A 146 17.79 2.13 -20.90
C THR A 146 19.23 1.77 -20.52
N GLN A 147 19.86 2.59 -19.67
CA GLN A 147 21.01 2.14 -18.87
C GLN A 147 20.66 0.91 -18.02
N PRO A 148 21.68 0.16 -17.53
CA PRO A 148 21.46 -1.01 -16.69
C PRO A 148 20.64 -0.69 -15.44
N TYR A 149 19.54 -1.39 -15.29
CA TYR A 149 18.70 -1.41 -14.09
C TYR A 149 18.70 -2.80 -13.47
N ARG A 150 18.41 -2.86 -12.18
CA ARG A 150 18.24 -4.12 -11.45
C ARG A 150 16.91 -4.15 -10.73
N LEU A 151 16.33 -5.34 -10.62
CA LEU A 151 15.17 -5.58 -9.78
C LEU A 151 15.64 -6.09 -8.43
N VAL A 152 15.16 -5.50 -7.35
CA VAL A 152 15.42 -5.95 -5.99
C VAL A 152 14.11 -6.28 -5.26
N HIS A 153 14.19 -7.22 -4.32
CA HIS A 153 13.09 -7.68 -3.48
C HIS A 153 13.35 -7.38 -2.01
N PHE A 154 12.36 -6.85 -1.30
CA PHE A 154 12.43 -6.60 0.14
C PHE A 154 12.13 -7.88 0.92
N GLU A 155 13.07 -8.31 1.77
CA GLU A 155 12.91 -9.52 2.59
C GLU A 155 12.42 -9.15 4.01
N PRO A 156 11.56 -9.96 4.67
CA PRO A 156 10.98 -9.61 5.97
C PRO A 156 11.97 -9.37 7.12
N HIS A 157 13.21 -9.83 7.01
CA HIS A 157 14.26 -9.60 8.01
C HIS A 157 15.03 -8.30 7.78
N MET A 158 14.84 -7.64 6.63
CA MET A 158 15.40 -6.32 6.35
C MET A 158 14.62 -5.24 7.11
N SER A 159 15.30 -4.15 7.46
CA SER A 159 14.65 -3.02 8.11
C SER A 159 13.76 -2.26 7.11
N PRO A 160 12.45 -2.13 7.34
CA PRO A 160 11.57 -1.32 6.50
C PRO A 160 11.84 0.17 6.73
N ARG A 161 11.34 1.02 5.82
CA ARG A 161 11.38 2.48 6.02
C ARG A 161 10.29 2.92 6.99
N ASN A 162 10.60 3.95 7.76
CA ASN A 162 9.68 4.55 8.71
C ASN A 162 8.89 5.67 8.03
N SER A 163 7.57 5.55 8.00
CA SER A 163 6.68 6.55 7.39
C SER A 163 6.76 7.90 8.10
N HIS A 164 7.01 7.92 9.41
CA HIS A 164 7.18 9.16 10.20
C HIS A 164 8.39 10.00 9.76
N GLN A 165 9.44 9.35 9.22
CA GLN A 165 10.61 10.07 8.67
C GLN A 165 10.34 10.68 7.30
N ILE A 166 9.27 10.24 6.62
CA ILE A 166 8.85 10.76 5.32
C ILE A 166 7.86 11.90 5.55
N GLU A 167 6.85 11.66 6.39
CA GLU A 167 5.81 12.62 6.77
C GLU A 167 5.53 12.49 8.28
N HIS A 168 5.67 13.59 9.02
CA HIS A 168 5.62 13.60 10.49
C HIS A 168 4.24 13.25 11.09
N LEU A 169 3.17 13.24 10.29
CA LEU A 169 1.81 12.88 10.70
C LEU A 169 1.64 11.37 10.96
N PHE A 170 2.51 10.52 10.40
CA PHE A 170 2.51 9.08 10.69
C PHE A 170 3.05 8.80 12.10
N ARG A 171 2.70 7.64 12.68
CA ARG A 171 3.26 7.21 13.96
C ARG A 171 4.70 6.74 13.78
N PRO A 172 5.58 6.85 14.80
CA PRO A 172 6.95 6.33 14.72
C PRO A 172 7.05 4.82 14.42
N THR A 173 5.96 4.07 14.63
CA THR A 173 5.85 2.63 14.36
C THR A 173 5.31 2.30 12.97
N ASP A 174 4.81 3.29 12.22
CA ASP A 174 4.27 3.06 10.88
C ASP A 174 5.41 2.85 9.89
N GLN A 175 5.30 1.79 9.10
CA GLN A 175 6.39 1.31 8.26
C GLN A 175 5.90 0.98 6.85
N VAL A 176 6.81 1.10 5.90
CA VAL A 176 6.60 0.71 4.50
C VAL A 176 7.86 0.07 3.92
N ALA A 177 7.69 -0.81 2.94
CA ALA A 177 8.80 -1.25 2.08
C ALA A 177 9.11 -0.14 1.04
N TYR A 178 8.73 -0.33 -0.22
CA TYR A 178 9.02 0.62 -1.30
C TYR A 178 7.84 1.53 -1.68
N SER A 179 6.71 1.50 -0.96
CA SER A 179 5.59 2.46 -1.10
C SER A 179 6.06 3.91 -0.88
N ASP A 180 5.32 4.93 -1.33
CA ASP A 180 5.84 6.30 -1.19
C ASP A 180 5.91 6.76 0.27
N ALA A 181 4.79 6.68 1.01
CA ALA A 181 4.73 7.05 2.42
C ALA A 181 3.82 6.15 3.26
N SER A 182 2.70 5.67 2.69
CA SER A 182 1.67 4.93 3.43
C SER A 182 1.59 3.43 3.04
N PRO A 183 1.22 2.53 3.96
CA PRO A 183 0.89 1.14 3.63
C PRO A 183 -0.42 1.00 2.86
N PHE A 184 -1.36 1.94 3.01
CA PHE A 184 -2.64 1.93 2.29
C PHE A 184 -2.98 3.30 1.72
N LEU A 185 -3.47 3.29 0.48
CA LEU A 185 -4.17 4.41 -0.15
C LEU A 185 -5.62 3.98 -0.44
N ILE A 186 -6.56 4.75 0.08
CA ILE A 186 -8.01 4.58 -0.13
C ILE A 186 -8.53 5.69 -1.04
N LEU A 187 -9.42 5.33 -1.96
CA LEU A 187 -10.09 6.27 -2.86
C LEU A 187 -11.55 5.85 -3.06
N SER A 188 -12.50 6.79 -3.14
CA SER A 188 -13.88 6.43 -3.49
C SER A 188 -14.17 6.49 -5.00
N GLU A 189 -15.10 5.65 -5.46
CA GLU A 189 -15.62 5.72 -6.83
C GLU A 189 -16.34 7.04 -7.09
N ALA A 190 -16.99 7.60 -6.07
CA ALA A 190 -17.67 8.89 -6.16
C ALA A 190 -16.68 10.03 -6.44
N SER A 191 -15.54 10.08 -5.72
CA SER A 191 -14.45 11.02 -6.01
C SER A 191 -13.90 10.87 -7.43
N LEU A 192 -13.70 9.62 -7.89
CA LEU A 192 -13.25 9.33 -9.25
C LEU A 192 -14.26 9.79 -10.30
N ALA A 193 -15.55 9.58 -10.06
CA ALA A 193 -16.60 10.01 -10.98
C ALA A 193 -16.68 11.54 -11.07
N ASP A 194 -16.60 12.24 -9.95
CA ASP A 194 -16.60 13.70 -9.92
C ASP A 194 -15.37 14.28 -10.63
N LEU A 195 -14.16 13.76 -10.38
CA LEU A 195 -12.97 14.18 -11.13
C LEU A 195 -13.17 13.94 -12.63
N ASN A 196 -13.67 12.77 -13.01
CA ASN A 196 -13.94 12.45 -14.40
C ASN A 196 -14.98 13.36 -15.05
N SER A 197 -15.97 13.89 -14.31
CA SER A 197 -16.95 14.83 -14.86
C SER A 197 -16.31 16.12 -15.37
N ARG A 198 -15.12 16.47 -14.84
CA ARG A 198 -14.37 17.71 -15.12
C ARG A 198 -13.23 17.51 -16.12
N LEU A 199 -12.98 16.28 -16.56
CA LEU A 199 -11.92 15.94 -17.49
C LEU A 199 -12.48 15.59 -18.87
N GLU A 200 -11.84 16.08 -19.93
CA GLU A 200 -12.14 15.64 -21.31
C GLU A 200 -11.75 14.17 -21.49
N LYS A 201 -10.50 13.84 -21.14
CA LYS A 201 -9.98 12.47 -21.17
C LYS A 201 -10.18 11.81 -19.81
N LYS A 202 -11.10 10.85 -19.75
CA LYS A 202 -11.42 10.13 -18.51
C LYS A 202 -10.23 9.27 -18.04
N VAL A 203 -10.09 9.19 -16.73
CA VAL A 203 -9.08 8.41 -16.00
C VAL A 203 -9.74 7.30 -15.18
N LYS A 204 -8.96 6.29 -14.81
CA LYS A 204 -9.40 5.16 -13.98
C LYS A 204 -8.75 5.26 -12.59
N ALA A 205 -9.28 4.52 -11.61
CA ALA A 205 -8.66 4.42 -10.28
C ALA A 205 -7.17 4.02 -10.36
N ALA A 206 -6.82 3.12 -11.28
CA ALA A 206 -5.44 2.68 -11.53
C ALA A 206 -4.45 3.82 -11.86
N ASN A 207 -4.92 4.97 -12.35
CA ASN A 207 -4.07 6.16 -12.56
C ASN A 207 -3.58 6.76 -11.23
N PHE A 208 -4.36 6.63 -10.16
CA PHE A 208 -4.05 7.12 -8.80
C PHE A 208 -3.45 6.04 -7.89
N ARG A 209 -3.47 4.79 -8.37
CA ARG A 209 -2.86 3.63 -7.72
C ARG A 209 -3.34 3.34 -6.28
N PRO A 210 -4.64 3.49 -5.95
CA PRO A 210 -5.17 3.14 -4.63
C PRO A 210 -5.04 1.63 -4.40
N ASN A 211 -4.95 1.24 -3.14
CA ASN A 211 -5.03 -0.15 -2.71
C ASN A 211 -6.47 -0.61 -2.54
N ILE A 212 -7.32 0.27 -2.00
CA ILE A 212 -8.71 -0.02 -1.69
C ILE A 212 -9.56 1.04 -2.38
N VAL A 213 -10.53 0.61 -3.18
CA VAL A 213 -11.55 1.48 -3.76
C VAL A 213 -12.88 1.21 -3.09
N ILE A 214 -13.59 2.25 -2.68
CA ILE A 214 -14.87 2.16 -1.96
C ILE A 214 -15.98 2.78 -2.80
N SER A 215 -17.12 2.09 -2.88
CA SER A 215 -18.34 2.55 -3.53
C SER A 215 -19.46 2.79 -2.52
N GLY A 216 -20.57 3.37 -2.99
CA GLY A 216 -21.77 3.57 -2.16
C GLY A 216 -21.62 4.68 -1.11
N CYS A 217 -20.83 5.71 -1.42
CA CYS A 217 -20.62 6.88 -0.57
C CYS A 217 -20.75 8.18 -1.37
N ASP A 218 -20.84 9.30 -0.67
CA ASP A 218 -20.81 10.62 -1.29
C ASP A 218 -19.42 10.95 -1.87
N VAL A 219 -19.39 11.93 -2.77
CA VAL A 219 -18.14 12.41 -3.37
C VAL A 219 -17.22 12.92 -2.26
N TYR A 220 -15.97 12.46 -2.25
CA TYR A 220 -14.95 12.83 -1.27
C TYR A 220 -15.27 12.43 0.17
N ALA A 221 -16.23 11.53 0.40
CA ALA A 221 -16.56 11.07 1.74
C ALA A 221 -15.34 10.51 2.49
N GLU A 222 -14.38 9.92 1.76
CA GLU A 222 -13.13 9.39 2.34
C GLU A 222 -12.30 10.41 3.11
N ASP A 223 -12.42 11.69 2.79
CA ASP A 223 -11.69 12.77 3.46
C ASP A 223 -12.12 12.91 4.94
N SER A 224 -13.35 12.49 5.27
CA SER A 224 -13.96 12.56 6.61
C SER A 224 -13.88 11.27 7.42
N TRP A 225 -13.34 10.19 6.84
CA TRP A 225 -13.30 8.87 7.48
C TRP A 225 -12.06 8.73 8.35
N ASP A 226 -12.15 9.09 9.63
CA ASP A 226 -10.99 9.01 10.53
C ASP A 226 -10.60 7.56 10.88
N GLU A 227 -11.58 6.71 11.14
CA GLU A 227 -11.40 5.31 11.46
C GLU A 227 -12.41 4.44 10.71
N LEU A 228 -11.93 3.39 10.06
CA LEU A 228 -12.72 2.45 9.27
C LEU A 228 -12.66 1.05 9.87
N LEU A 229 -13.79 0.35 9.83
CA LEU A 229 -13.90 -1.08 10.09
C LEU A 229 -14.38 -1.79 8.82
N ILE A 230 -13.60 -2.75 8.33
CA ILE A 230 -13.91 -3.58 7.16
C ILE A 230 -13.67 -5.04 7.54
N GLY A 231 -14.74 -5.82 7.68
CA GLY A 231 -14.65 -7.13 8.33
C GLY A 231 -14.11 -6.98 9.76
N ASP A 232 -12.98 -7.61 10.06
CA ASP A 232 -12.26 -7.45 11.33
C ASP A 232 -11.12 -6.41 11.26
N VAL A 233 -10.84 -5.85 10.08
CA VAL A 233 -9.73 -4.90 9.87
C VAL A 233 -10.14 -3.51 10.35
N GLU A 234 -9.35 -2.93 11.26
CA GLU A 234 -9.48 -1.52 11.66
C GLU A 234 -8.35 -0.72 10.96
N LEU A 235 -8.71 0.33 10.22
CA LEU A 235 -7.79 1.25 9.54
C LEU A 235 -7.99 2.67 10.07
N LYS A 236 -6.90 3.41 10.23
CA LYS A 236 -6.92 4.81 10.68
C LYS A 236 -6.36 5.74 9.61
N ARG A 237 -7.09 6.81 9.31
CA ARG A 237 -6.66 7.85 8.37
C ARG A 237 -5.51 8.66 8.97
N VAL A 238 -4.55 9.02 8.12
CA VAL A 238 -3.40 9.83 8.50
C VAL A 238 -3.47 11.20 7.83
N MET A 239 -3.54 11.21 6.49
CA MET A 239 -3.51 12.44 5.70
C MET A 239 -3.97 12.20 4.27
N ALA A 240 -4.29 13.26 3.54
CA ALA A 240 -4.57 13.18 2.12
C ALA A 240 -3.33 12.80 1.30
N CYS A 241 -3.54 12.10 0.18
CA CYS A 241 -2.48 11.78 -0.77
C CYS A 241 -2.30 12.92 -1.78
N TYR A 242 -1.11 13.55 -1.80
CA TYR A 242 -0.76 14.56 -2.80
C TYR A 242 -0.82 13.98 -4.22
N SER A 243 -1.77 14.45 -5.04
CA SER A 243 -1.90 14.11 -6.46
C SER A 243 -2.63 15.18 -7.30
N TYR A 244 -3.95 15.07 -7.53
CA TYR A 244 -4.74 15.89 -8.50
C TYR A 244 -6.18 16.28 -8.01
N ARG A 245 -6.30 17.25 -7.09
CA ARG A 245 -7.49 18.10 -6.80
C ARG A 245 -7.05 19.40 -6.13
N LEU A 246 -7.47 20.57 -6.60
CA LEU A 246 -7.15 21.83 -5.91
C LEU A 246 -7.66 21.80 -4.47
N CYS A 247 -6.80 22.26 -3.55
CA CYS A 247 -7.10 22.30 -2.13
C CYS A 247 -8.26 23.26 -1.83
N ASP A 248 -9.14 22.89 -0.89
CA ASP A 248 -10.09 23.85 -0.33
C ASP A 248 -9.30 24.98 0.38
N PRO A 249 -9.71 26.26 0.27
CA PRO A 249 -9.01 27.36 0.92
C PRO A 249 -8.81 27.17 2.44
N SER A 250 -9.73 26.46 3.12
CA SER A 250 -9.61 26.16 4.56
C SER A 250 -8.47 25.19 4.89
N GLU A 251 -8.08 24.35 3.93
CA GLU A 251 -7.05 23.33 4.07
C GLU A 251 -5.69 23.75 3.44
N GLU A 252 -5.61 24.94 2.83
CA GLU A 252 -4.40 25.42 2.14
C GLU A 252 -3.17 25.48 3.05
N LYS A 253 -3.37 25.73 4.36
CA LYS A 253 -2.27 25.67 5.34
C LYS A 253 -1.63 24.30 5.47
N LEU A 254 -2.41 23.23 5.24
CA LEU A 254 -1.98 21.84 5.43
C LEU A 254 -1.36 21.27 4.14
N TYR A 255 -2.00 21.53 2.99
CA TYR A 255 -1.62 20.91 1.71
C TYR A 255 -1.01 21.88 0.71
N GLY A 256 -1.02 23.18 0.99
CA GLY A 256 -0.58 24.22 0.07
C GLY A 256 -1.42 24.24 -1.21
N LYS A 257 -0.77 24.57 -2.33
CA LYS A 257 -1.37 24.51 -3.67
C LYS A 257 -1.25 23.13 -4.31
N SER A 258 -0.69 22.15 -3.59
CA SER A 258 -0.49 20.80 -4.09
C SER A 258 -1.84 20.11 -4.18
N PRO A 259 -2.16 19.49 -5.31
CA PRO A 259 -3.47 18.91 -5.40
C PRO A 259 -3.54 17.61 -4.57
N PHE A 260 -4.71 17.15 -4.11
CA PHE A 260 -4.83 15.89 -3.35
C PHE A 260 -5.96 14.97 -3.82
N PHE A 261 -5.77 13.65 -3.80
CA PHE A 261 -6.82 12.72 -4.23
C PHE A 261 -6.62 11.36 -3.61
N GLY A 262 -7.63 10.90 -2.86
CA GLY A 262 -7.52 9.75 -1.98
C GLY A 262 -6.80 10.06 -0.67
N GLN A 263 -6.87 9.12 0.26
CA GLN A 263 -6.46 9.27 1.65
C GLN A 263 -5.51 8.14 2.06
N TYR A 264 -4.45 8.49 2.78
CA TYR A 264 -3.53 7.54 3.37
C TYR A 264 -4.08 7.00 4.69
N PHE A 265 -4.03 5.68 4.82
CA PHE A 265 -4.45 4.96 6.00
C PHE A 265 -3.33 4.06 6.53
N VAL A 266 -3.33 3.83 7.83
CA VAL A 266 -2.47 2.86 8.53
C VAL A 266 -3.31 1.80 9.23
N LEU A 267 -2.68 0.68 9.55
CA LEU A 267 -3.35 -0.45 10.21
C LEU A 267 -3.48 -0.20 11.72
N GLU A 268 -4.66 -0.44 12.28
CA GLU A 268 -4.89 -0.54 13.71
C GLU A 268 -5.14 -2.00 14.13
N ASN A 269 -5.93 -2.75 13.35
CA ASN A 269 -6.15 -4.18 13.59
C ASN A 269 -5.97 -4.99 12.29
N PRO A 270 -5.10 -6.02 12.26
CA PRO A 270 -4.91 -6.86 11.08
C PRO A 270 -6.10 -7.79 10.83
N GLY A 271 -6.20 -8.27 9.60
CA GLY A 271 -7.26 -9.18 9.17
C GLY A 271 -7.29 -9.31 7.66
N THR A 272 -8.35 -9.90 7.14
CA THR A 272 -8.58 -10.03 5.69
C THR A 272 -9.78 -9.18 5.31
N ILE A 273 -9.66 -8.49 4.17
CA ILE A 273 -10.77 -7.78 3.52
C ILE A 273 -11.01 -8.38 2.14
N GLN A 274 -12.25 -8.28 1.67
CA GLN A 274 -12.66 -8.76 0.36
C GLN A 274 -13.55 -7.74 -0.34
N VAL A 275 -13.59 -7.83 -1.67
CA VAL A 275 -14.52 -7.06 -2.49
C VAL A 275 -15.94 -7.46 -2.10
N GLY A 276 -16.80 -6.46 -1.88
CA GLY A 276 -18.15 -6.62 -1.37
C GLY A 276 -18.27 -6.44 0.15
N ASP A 277 -17.18 -6.34 0.90
CA ASP A 277 -17.28 -6.09 2.34
C ASP A 277 -17.88 -4.70 2.63
N PRO A 278 -18.83 -4.61 3.58
CA PRO A 278 -19.32 -3.33 4.06
C PRO A 278 -18.20 -2.58 4.78
N VAL A 279 -18.11 -1.28 4.55
CA VAL A 279 -17.19 -0.37 5.24
C VAL A 279 -17.98 0.39 6.29
N TYR A 280 -17.58 0.25 7.55
CA TYR A 280 -18.22 0.95 8.67
C TYR A 280 -17.33 2.09 9.18
N LEU A 281 -17.95 3.23 9.48
CA LEU A 281 -17.27 4.39 10.07
C LEU A 281 -17.25 4.24 11.58
N LEU A 282 -16.07 4.33 12.18
CA LEU A 282 -15.89 4.34 13.62
C LEU A 282 -15.72 5.79 14.10
N GLY A 283 -16.36 6.12 15.23
CA GLY A 283 -16.07 7.37 15.95
C GLY A 283 -16.76 8.65 15.45
N GLN A 284 -17.61 8.60 14.42
CA GLN A 284 -18.48 9.74 14.08
C GLN A 284 -19.59 9.88 15.15
N GLU A 285 -19.47 10.89 16.02
CA GLU A 285 -20.54 11.41 16.89
C GLU A 285 -21.10 12.71 16.34
#